data_AF-A0A7J7EBI5-F1
#
_entry.id   AF-A0A7J7EBI5-F1
#
_cell.length_a   1.000
_cell.length_b   1.000
_cell.length_c   1.000
_cell.angle_alpha   90.00
_cell.angle_beta   90.00
_cell.angle_gamma   90.00
#
_symmetry.space_group_name_H-M   'P 1'
#
loop_
_entity.id
_entity.type
_entity.pdbx_description
1 polymer ?
#
loop_
_entity_poly.entity_id
_entity_poly.type
_entity_poly.pdbx_seq_one_letter_code
_entity_poly.pdbx_strand_id
1 'polypeptide(L)'
;VADGVIKSILWQTLQALNFCHKHNCIHRDVKPENILITKQGIIKICDFGFARILIPGDAYTDYVATRWYRAPELLVGDTQYGSSVDVWATGCVFAELLTGQPLWPGKSDVDQLYLIIRTLGKLIPRHQSIFKSNQFFHGISIPEPEDMETLEEKFSDTHPVALNFMKECLKMNPDDRLTCAQLLESPYFDSVREDQIKRKARNEGRNRRRQQNQLLPLIPGSHISPTPDGRKQVLHDLFTPWFSLTFHTHVPENIQAVLLFCREFYRELKMQTLLLLGAPAASSGQKEIPHRKGHLIRPVSALKPKYGIKYFGDFVYIT
;
A
#
# COMPACT_ATOMS: atom_id res chain seq x y z
N VAL A 1 -2.29 -12.26 12.20
CA VAL A 1 -0.97 -12.03 11.55
C VAL A 1 0.04 -11.72 12.65
N ALA A 2 1.29 -12.17 12.57
CA ALA A 2 2.28 -11.85 13.62
C ALA A 2 2.55 -10.33 13.69
N ASP A 3 2.69 -9.76 14.89
CA ASP A 3 2.86 -8.30 15.11
C ASP A 3 4.00 -7.70 14.25
N GLY A 4 5.14 -8.41 14.14
CA GLY A 4 6.26 -7.97 13.29
C GLY A 4 5.92 -7.87 11.80
N VAL A 5 4.99 -8.69 11.30
CA VAL A 5 4.52 -8.60 9.91
C VAL A 5 3.60 -7.40 9.73
N ILE A 6 2.71 -7.12 10.68
CA ILE A 6 1.83 -5.93 10.65
C ILE A 6 2.68 -4.65 10.64
N LYS A 7 3.66 -4.56 11.54
CA LYS A 7 4.63 -3.45 11.57
C LYS A 7 5.37 -3.29 10.24
N SER A 8 5.85 -4.38 9.65
CA SER A 8 6.53 -4.34 8.36
C SER A 8 5.63 -3.83 7.23
N ILE A 9 4.36 -4.27 7.19
CA ILE A 9 3.37 -3.82 6.20
C ILE A 9 3.16 -2.31 6.34
N LEU A 10 2.80 -1.84 7.54
CA LEU A 10 2.48 -0.44 7.79
C LEU A 10 3.68 0.48 7.57
N TRP A 11 4.87 0.07 8.02
CA TRP A 11 6.10 0.84 7.82
C TRP A 11 6.39 1.07 6.34
N GLN A 12 6.31 0.01 5.52
CA GLN A 12 6.58 0.12 4.09
C GLN A 12 5.46 0.87 3.35
N THR A 13 4.20 0.68 3.73
CA THR A 13 3.06 1.48 3.22
C THR A 13 3.26 2.97 3.49
N LEU A 14 3.61 3.35 4.72
CA LEU A 14 3.88 4.74 5.08
C LEU A 14 5.07 5.33 4.33
N GLN A 15 6.14 4.55 4.09
CA GLN A 15 7.26 5.02 3.25
C GLN A 15 6.82 5.30 1.82
N ALA A 16 6.02 4.42 1.22
CA ALA A 16 5.49 4.60 -0.13
C ALA A 16 4.57 5.82 -0.23
N LEU A 17 3.65 5.99 0.74
CA LEU A 17 2.76 7.15 0.79
C LEU A 17 3.50 8.45 1.05
N ASN A 18 4.47 8.47 1.97
CA ASN A 18 5.33 9.63 2.21
C ASN A 18 6.07 10.05 0.94
N PHE A 19 6.55 9.09 0.14
CA PHE A 19 7.14 9.39 -1.17
C PHE A 19 6.12 10.05 -2.10
N CYS A 20 4.89 9.54 -2.19
CA CYS A 20 3.83 10.14 -3.01
C CYS A 20 3.52 11.57 -2.55
N HIS A 21 3.35 11.78 -1.24
CA HIS A 21 2.99 13.08 -0.66
C HIS A 21 4.07 14.14 -0.88
N LYS A 22 5.36 13.77 -0.79
CA LYS A 22 6.48 14.66 -1.12
C LYS A 22 6.50 15.11 -2.58
N HIS A 23 5.83 14.38 -3.47
CA HIS A 23 5.67 14.72 -4.88
C HIS A 23 4.25 15.24 -5.19
N ASN A 24 3.56 15.79 -4.17
CA ASN A 24 2.21 16.34 -4.27
C ASN A 24 1.19 15.36 -4.84
N CYS A 25 1.40 14.05 -4.69
CA CYS A 25 0.49 13.01 -5.15
C CYS A 25 -0.24 12.38 -3.97
N ILE A 26 -1.58 12.43 -3.98
CA ILE A 26 -2.44 11.73 -3.02
C ILE A 26 -2.94 10.44 -3.66
N HIS A 27 -2.85 9.31 -2.96
CA HIS A 27 -3.26 8.01 -3.50
C HIS A 27 -4.79 7.86 -3.57
N ARG A 28 -5.50 8.26 -2.50
CA ARG A 28 -6.97 8.26 -2.33
C ARG A 28 -7.68 6.91 -2.30
N ASP A 29 -7.03 5.82 -2.69
CA ASP A 29 -7.63 4.46 -2.66
C ASP A 29 -6.74 3.47 -1.90
N VAL A 30 -6.20 3.90 -0.75
CA VAL A 30 -5.41 3.00 0.11
C VAL A 30 -6.36 2.02 0.79
N LYS A 31 -6.18 0.73 0.50
CA LYS A 31 -6.95 -0.40 1.05
C LYS A 31 -6.17 -1.70 0.88
N PRO A 32 -6.51 -2.78 1.60
CA PRO A 32 -5.75 -4.03 1.57
C PRO A 32 -5.51 -4.57 0.14
N GLU A 33 -6.49 -4.47 -0.75
CA GLU A 33 -6.40 -4.97 -2.12
C GLU A 33 -5.36 -4.23 -2.98
N ASN A 34 -5.06 -2.98 -2.61
CA ASN A 34 -4.10 -2.11 -3.31
C ASN A 34 -2.71 -2.12 -2.66
N ILE A 35 -2.50 -2.95 -1.62
CA ILE A 35 -1.21 -3.13 -0.93
C ILE A 35 -0.66 -4.52 -1.27
N LEU A 36 0.18 -4.58 -2.30
CA LEU A 36 0.74 -5.84 -2.80
C LEU A 36 1.94 -6.28 -1.96
N ILE A 37 2.05 -7.59 -1.72
CA ILE A 37 3.17 -8.19 -0.99
C ILE A 37 3.90 -9.18 -1.91
N THR A 38 5.20 -8.95 -2.11
CA THR A 38 6.07 -9.88 -2.85
C THR A 38 6.45 -11.09 -2.00
N LYS A 39 6.94 -12.17 -2.62
CA LYS A 39 7.50 -13.35 -1.91
C LYS A 39 8.62 -13.00 -0.92
N GLN A 40 9.32 -11.89 -1.15
CA GLN A 40 10.39 -11.39 -0.29
C GLN A 40 9.88 -10.48 0.85
N GLY A 41 8.56 -10.28 0.97
CA GLY A 41 7.94 -9.43 1.99
C GLY A 41 8.07 -7.93 1.71
N ILE A 42 8.38 -7.54 0.47
CA ILE A 42 8.41 -6.13 0.03
C ILE A 42 7.00 -5.70 -0.32
N ILE A 43 6.58 -4.56 0.23
CA ILE A 43 5.28 -3.93 -0.06
C ILE A 43 5.37 -3.02 -1.28
N LYS A 44 4.35 -3.08 -2.13
CA LYS A 44 4.16 -2.17 -3.26
C LYS A 44 2.73 -1.67 -3.28
N ILE A 45 2.55 -0.36 -3.30
CA ILE A 45 1.24 0.27 -3.50
C ILE A 45 0.91 0.26 -5.00
N CYS A 46 -0.32 -0.12 -5.34
CA CYS A 46 -0.81 -0.12 -6.72
C CYS A 46 -2.15 0.61 -6.84
N ASP A 47 -2.64 0.71 -8.08
CA ASP A 47 -3.90 1.37 -8.45
C ASP A 47 -3.94 2.89 -8.15
N PHE A 48 -3.07 3.61 -8.86
CA PHE A 48 -3.09 5.08 -8.92
C PHE A 48 -4.21 5.62 -9.83
N GLY A 49 -5.19 4.81 -10.22
CA GLY A 49 -6.32 5.24 -11.05
C GLY A 49 -7.14 6.36 -10.42
N PHE A 50 -7.09 6.48 -9.09
CA PHE A 50 -7.74 7.52 -8.30
C PHE A 50 -6.77 8.57 -7.75
N ALA A 51 -5.48 8.45 -8.07
CA ALA A 51 -4.49 9.37 -7.57
C ALA A 51 -4.68 10.78 -8.13
N ARG A 52 -4.38 11.78 -7.32
CA ARG A 52 -4.49 13.19 -7.70
C ARG A 52 -3.21 13.94 -7.37
N ILE A 53 -2.84 14.84 -8.27
CA ILE A 53 -1.82 15.85 -8.00
C ILE A 53 -2.52 17.01 -7.29
N LEU A 54 -2.01 17.39 -6.12
CA LEU A 54 -2.48 18.57 -5.39
C LEU A 54 -2.14 19.83 -6.19
N ILE A 55 -3.17 20.42 -6.79
CA ILE A 55 -3.10 21.75 -7.40
C ILE A 55 -3.84 22.71 -6.46
N PRO A 56 -3.17 23.77 -5.96
CA PRO A 56 -3.82 24.76 -5.11
C PRO A 56 -5.01 25.41 -5.82
N GLY A 57 -6.20 25.33 -5.21
CA GLY A 57 -7.42 25.97 -5.71
C GLY A 57 -8.38 25.08 -6.52
N ASP A 58 -8.01 23.82 -6.79
CA ASP A 58 -8.87 22.89 -7.52
C ASP A 58 -9.90 22.18 -6.61
N ALA A 59 -11.13 22.05 -7.12
CA ALA A 59 -12.19 21.25 -6.50
C ALA A 59 -12.16 19.82 -7.08
N TYR A 60 -12.22 18.81 -6.20
CA TYR A 60 -12.11 17.41 -6.61
C TYR A 60 -13.43 16.65 -6.42
N THR A 61 -13.76 15.73 -7.35
CA THR A 61 -15.04 15.01 -7.39
C THR A 61 -15.11 13.75 -6.50
N ASP A 62 -16.32 13.43 -6.04
CA ASP A 62 -16.71 12.18 -5.38
C ASP A 62 -16.75 10.98 -6.36
N TYR A 63 -16.51 9.77 -5.83
CA TYR A 63 -16.36 8.54 -6.63
C TYR A 63 -17.02 7.31 -5.96
N VAL A 64 -17.14 6.19 -6.68
CA VAL A 64 -17.72 4.88 -6.28
C VAL A 64 -16.61 3.82 -6.09
N ALA A 65 -16.08 3.71 -4.87
CA ALA A 65 -15.13 2.66 -4.44
C ALA A 65 -15.62 2.06 -3.12
N THR A 66 -14.92 1.05 -2.60
CA THR A 66 -15.11 0.56 -1.23
C THR A 66 -14.96 1.72 -0.24
N ARG A 67 -16.07 2.12 0.40
CA ARG A 67 -16.14 3.31 1.26
C ARG A 67 -15.50 3.14 2.64
N TRP A 68 -15.17 1.91 3.02
CA TRP A 68 -14.74 1.54 4.37
C TRP A 68 -13.45 2.24 4.83
N TYR A 69 -12.61 2.66 3.88
CA TYR A 69 -11.32 3.34 4.13
C TYR A 69 -11.38 4.85 3.85
N ARG A 70 -12.56 5.40 3.50
CA ARG A 70 -12.69 6.83 3.21
C ARG A 70 -12.69 7.65 4.48
N ALA A 71 -11.96 8.76 4.44
CA ALA A 71 -11.92 9.73 5.51
C ALA A 71 -13.25 10.52 5.60
N PRO A 72 -13.61 11.07 6.78
CA PRO A 72 -14.85 11.82 6.97
C PRO A 72 -15.02 12.98 5.99
N GLU A 73 -13.95 13.70 5.67
CA GLU A 73 -13.95 14.80 4.69
C GLU A 73 -14.37 14.35 3.29
N LEU A 74 -13.99 13.14 2.86
CA LEU A 74 -14.42 12.57 1.58
C LEU A 74 -15.88 12.12 1.63
N LEU A 75 -16.34 11.59 2.78
CA LEU A 75 -17.71 11.08 2.92
C LEU A 75 -18.76 12.20 2.97
N VAL A 76 -18.41 13.37 3.49
CA VAL A 76 -19.30 14.55 3.49
C VAL A 76 -19.28 15.32 2.16
N GLY A 77 -18.33 15.00 1.27
CA GLY A 77 -18.12 15.70 0.00
C GLY A 77 -17.36 17.02 0.15
N ASP A 78 -16.44 17.13 1.11
CA ASP A 78 -15.52 18.27 1.17
C ASP A 78 -14.62 18.22 -0.07
N THR A 79 -14.52 19.33 -0.79
CA THR A 79 -13.65 19.43 -1.98
C THR A 79 -12.23 19.84 -1.62
N GLN A 80 -11.99 20.32 -0.40
CA GLN A 80 -10.68 20.72 0.10
C GLN A 80 -10.13 19.64 1.04
N TYR A 81 -9.54 18.61 0.47
CA TYR A 81 -8.84 17.56 1.19
C TYR A 81 -7.39 17.43 0.72
N GLY A 82 -6.57 16.78 1.54
CA GLY A 82 -5.14 16.63 1.31
C GLY A 82 -4.65 15.19 1.48
N SER A 83 -3.34 15.04 1.63
CA SER A 83 -2.66 13.77 1.88
C SER A 83 -3.12 13.03 3.15
N SER A 84 -3.75 13.75 4.09
CA SER A 84 -4.32 13.21 5.33
C SER A 84 -5.41 12.15 5.11
N VAL A 85 -6.03 12.08 3.92
CA VAL A 85 -6.98 11.01 3.58
C VAL A 85 -6.29 9.64 3.47
N ASP A 86 -5.04 9.60 3.00
CA ASP A 86 -4.25 8.37 2.91
C ASP A 86 -3.78 7.91 4.29
N VAL A 87 -3.55 8.86 5.21
CA VAL A 87 -3.23 8.59 6.62
C VAL A 87 -4.41 7.94 7.33
N TRP A 88 -5.63 8.48 7.14
CA TRP A 88 -6.85 7.89 7.66
C TRP A 88 -7.03 6.45 7.16
N ALA A 89 -6.92 6.25 5.85
CA ALA A 89 -7.04 4.94 5.24
C ALA A 89 -5.99 3.94 5.76
N THR A 90 -4.76 4.39 6.02
CA THR A 90 -3.72 3.58 6.68
C THR A 90 -4.12 3.16 8.09
N GLY A 91 -4.78 4.04 8.86
CA GLY A 91 -5.36 3.71 10.16
C GLY A 91 -6.45 2.62 10.07
N CYS A 92 -7.34 2.71 9.08
CA CYS A 92 -8.36 1.69 8.82
C CYS A 92 -7.73 0.34 8.43
N VAL A 93 -6.71 0.35 7.55
CA VAL A 93 -5.96 -0.86 7.19
C VAL A 93 -5.28 -1.48 8.41
N PHE A 94 -4.70 -0.66 9.30
CA PHE A 94 -4.09 -1.17 10.52
C PHE A 94 -5.09 -1.88 11.42
N ALA A 95 -6.24 -1.26 11.67
CA ALA A 95 -7.34 -1.87 12.44
C ALA A 95 -7.77 -3.23 11.86
N GLU A 96 -7.86 -3.33 10.54
CA GLU A 96 -8.19 -4.57 9.85
C GLU A 96 -7.08 -5.62 9.91
N LEU A 97 -5.81 -5.23 9.84
CA LEU A 97 -4.69 -6.15 10.03
C LEU A 97 -4.66 -6.77 11.44
N LEU A 98 -5.11 -6.03 12.45
CA LEU A 98 -5.20 -6.50 13.84
C LEU A 98 -6.35 -7.49 14.05
N THR A 99 -7.53 -7.19 13.49
CA THR A 99 -8.78 -7.93 13.78
C THR A 99 -9.17 -8.94 12.69
N GLY A 100 -8.64 -8.78 11.48
CA GLY A 100 -9.07 -9.48 10.28
C GLY A 100 -10.41 -9.02 9.73
N GLN A 101 -10.98 -7.92 10.23
CA GLN A 101 -12.27 -7.38 9.81
C GLN A 101 -12.15 -5.87 9.53
N PRO A 102 -12.87 -5.33 8.52
CA PRO A 102 -12.88 -3.89 8.28
C PRO A 102 -13.37 -3.13 9.52
N LEU A 103 -12.71 -2.01 9.84
CA LEU A 103 -13.03 -1.22 11.04
C LEU A 103 -14.46 -0.67 11.01
N TRP A 104 -14.88 -0.13 9.87
CA TRP A 104 -16.21 0.44 9.65
C TRP A 104 -16.77 -0.03 8.31
N PRO A 105 -17.48 -1.18 8.28
CA PRO A 105 -18.03 -1.75 7.05
C PRO A 105 -19.39 -1.13 6.67
N GLY A 106 -19.45 0.17 6.43
CA GLY A 106 -20.69 0.89 6.12
C GLY A 106 -21.30 0.52 4.76
N LYS A 107 -22.64 0.44 4.74
CA LYS A 107 -23.45 0.06 3.56
C LYS A 107 -23.73 1.24 2.63
N SER A 108 -23.74 2.45 3.17
CA SER A 108 -23.90 3.73 2.45
C SER A 108 -22.95 4.77 3.05
N ASP A 109 -22.81 5.93 2.44
CA ASP A 109 -21.92 6.98 2.98
C ASP A 109 -22.46 7.55 4.31
N VAL A 110 -23.79 7.59 4.47
CA VAL A 110 -24.45 7.97 5.73
C VAL A 110 -24.21 6.92 6.81
N ASP A 111 -24.34 5.64 6.48
CA ASP A 111 -24.06 4.53 7.40
C ASP A 111 -22.57 4.49 7.78
N GLN A 112 -21.68 4.76 6.82
CA GLN A 112 -20.25 4.89 7.06
C GLN A 112 -19.94 6.02 8.04
N LEU A 113 -20.54 7.20 7.85
CA LEU A 113 -20.41 8.33 8.76
C LEU A 113 -20.97 8.00 10.15
N TYR A 114 -22.12 7.32 10.23
CA TYR A 114 -22.71 6.87 11.49
C TYR A 114 -21.74 5.97 12.28
N LEU A 115 -21.15 4.96 11.62
CA LEU A 115 -20.19 4.05 12.25
C LEU A 115 -18.94 4.79 12.76
N ILE A 116 -18.43 5.76 11.98
CA ILE A 116 -17.30 6.60 12.39
C ILE A 116 -17.68 7.44 13.61
N ILE A 117 -18.85 8.09 13.59
CA ILE A 117 -19.32 8.95 14.68
C ILE A 117 -19.53 8.15 15.96
N ARG A 118 -20.07 6.93 15.85
CA ARG A 118 -20.25 6.02 16.99
C ARG A 118 -18.93 5.66 17.68
N THR A 119 -17.80 5.71 16.97
CA THR A 119 -16.48 5.37 17.51
C THR A 119 -15.67 6.60 17.92
N LEU A 120 -15.70 7.68 17.16
CA LEU A 120 -14.81 8.85 17.34
C LEU A 120 -15.53 10.12 17.85
N GLY A 121 -16.85 10.10 17.94
CA GLY A 121 -17.66 11.25 18.32
C GLY A 121 -18.15 12.06 17.12
N LYS A 122 -18.76 13.22 17.39
CA LYS A 122 -19.42 14.03 16.35
C LYS A 122 -18.42 14.54 15.31
N LEU A 123 -18.88 14.68 14.06
CA LEU A 123 -18.13 15.37 13.00
C LEU A 123 -17.71 16.77 13.45
N ILE A 124 -16.57 17.25 12.97
CA ILE A 124 -16.14 18.63 13.21
C ILE A 124 -17.13 19.65 12.58
N PRO A 125 -17.23 20.89 13.10
CA PRO A 125 -18.19 21.88 12.60
C PRO A 125 -18.12 22.13 11.09
N ARG A 126 -16.90 22.13 10.53
CA ARG A 126 -16.66 22.24 9.09
C ARG A 126 -17.38 21.14 8.31
N HIS A 127 -17.13 19.87 8.65
CA HIS A 127 -17.74 18.72 7.98
C HIS A 127 -19.26 18.66 8.17
N GLN A 128 -19.77 19.08 9.33
CA GLN A 128 -21.22 19.20 9.56
C GLN A 128 -21.87 20.22 8.62
N SER A 129 -21.22 21.38 8.43
CA SER A 129 -21.70 22.43 7.52
C SER A 129 -21.71 21.97 6.06
N ILE A 130 -20.64 21.29 5.63
CA ILE A 130 -20.51 20.74 4.28
C ILE A 130 -21.57 19.68 4.04
N PHE A 131 -21.74 18.73 4.96
CA PHE A 131 -22.76 17.69 4.86
C PHE A 131 -24.17 18.28 4.69
N LYS A 132 -24.53 19.30 5.50
CA LYS A 132 -25.85 19.95 5.44
C LYS A 132 -26.09 20.76 4.17
N SER A 133 -25.04 21.32 3.58
CA SER A 133 -25.12 22.14 2.36
C SER A 133 -25.01 21.32 1.07
N ASN A 134 -24.56 20.07 1.17
CA ASN A 134 -24.42 19.18 0.03
C ASN A 134 -25.80 18.72 -0.48
N GLN A 135 -26.10 19.01 -1.75
CA GLN A 135 -27.36 18.65 -2.39
C GLN A 135 -27.62 17.14 -2.41
N PHE A 136 -26.57 16.32 -2.44
CA PHE A 136 -26.70 14.85 -2.42
C PHE A 136 -27.28 14.33 -1.10
N PHE A 137 -27.09 15.07 -0.01
CA PHE A 137 -27.60 14.72 1.33
C PHE A 137 -28.83 15.55 1.72
N HIS A 138 -29.46 16.26 0.78
CA HIS A 138 -30.63 17.08 1.09
C HIS A 138 -31.77 16.24 1.68
N GLY A 139 -32.26 16.63 2.86
CA GLY A 139 -33.30 15.90 3.59
C GLY A 139 -32.81 14.65 4.31
N ILE A 140 -31.51 14.34 4.29
CA ILE A 140 -30.91 13.22 4.99
C ILE A 140 -30.20 13.74 6.25
N SER A 141 -30.45 13.10 7.38
CA SER A 141 -29.71 13.31 8.63
C SER A 141 -28.91 12.07 9.00
N ILE A 142 -27.69 12.26 9.51
CA ILE A 142 -26.93 11.17 10.12
C ILE A 142 -27.57 10.91 11.50
N PRO A 143 -28.01 9.68 11.80
CA PRO A 143 -28.56 9.37 13.11
C PRO A 143 -27.55 9.65 14.24
N GLU A 144 -28.02 10.15 15.37
CA GLU A 144 -27.16 10.23 16.57
C GLU A 144 -27.06 8.82 17.19
N PRO A 145 -25.85 8.29 17.45
CA PRO A 145 -25.71 7.01 18.13
C PRO A 145 -26.21 7.10 19.57
N GLU A 146 -27.00 6.12 20.00
CA GLU A 146 -27.46 6.00 21.39
C GLU A 146 -26.30 5.62 22.32
N ASP A 147 -25.45 4.69 21.86
CA ASP A 147 -24.26 4.22 22.55
C ASP A 147 -23.01 4.45 21.71
N MET A 148 -21.92 4.80 22.39
CA MET A 148 -20.60 4.92 21.80
C MET A 148 -19.83 3.61 21.95
N GLU A 149 -18.98 3.28 20.97
CA GLU A 149 -18.06 2.15 21.03
C GLU A 149 -16.69 2.63 20.52
N THR A 150 -15.88 3.06 21.47
CA THR A 150 -14.57 3.71 21.28
C THR A 150 -13.51 2.76 20.69
N LEU A 151 -12.40 3.32 20.22
CA LEU A 151 -11.28 2.48 19.77
C LEU A 151 -10.67 1.69 20.93
N GLU A 152 -10.63 2.26 22.13
CA GLU A 152 -10.17 1.60 23.36
C GLU A 152 -10.99 0.35 23.67
N GLU A 153 -12.31 0.42 23.53
CA GLU A 153 -13.21 -0.72 23.74
C GLU A 153 -13.06 -1.77 22.62
N LYS A 154 -13.01 -1.33 21.36
CA LYS A 154 -12.83 -2.22 20.20
C LYS A 154 -11.51 -2.98 20.21
N PHE A 155 -10.47 -2.35 20.75
CA PHE A 155 -9.10 -2.84 20.72
C PHE A 155 -8.54 -3.04 22.14
N SER A 156 -9.37 -3.53 23.08
CA SER A 156 -9.01 -3.71 24.50
C SER A 156 -7.77 -4.58 24.71
N ASP A 157 -7.54 -5.56 23.84
CA ASP A 157 -6.42 -6.50 23.91
C ASP A 157 -5.17 -6.00 23.16
N THR A 158 -5.24 -4.81 22.54
CA THR A 158 -4.15 -4.25 21.74
C THR A 158 -3.17 -3.49 22.62
N HIS A 159 -1.87 -3.65 22.35
CA HIS A 159 -0.83 -2.94 23.09
C HIS A 159 -1.02 -1.40 23.03
N PRO A 160 -0.88 -0.65 24.13
CA PRO A 160 -1.17 0.78 24.17
C PRO A 160 -0.44 1.62 23.10
N VAL A 161 0.82 1.29 22.82
CA VAL A 161 1.61 1.97 21.76
C VAL A 161 1.01 1.76 20.36
N ALA A 162 0.49 0.56 20.08
CA ALA A 162 -0.18 0.26 18.83
C ALA A 162 -1.51 1.01 18.73
N LEU A 163 -2.32 0.98 19.79
CA LEU A 163 -3.57 1.73 19.84
C LEU A 163 -3.34 3.24 19.67
N ASN A 164 -2.31 3.81 20.32
CA ASN A 164 -1.97 5.21 20.18
C ASN A 164 -1.59 5.56 18.73
N PHE A 165 -0.77 4.72 18.08
CA PHE A 165 -0.46 4.91 16.66
C PHE A 165 -1.72 4.90 15.78
N MET A 166 -2.67 4.00 16.04
CA MET A 166 -3.95 3.98 15.33
C MET A 166 -4.75 5.28 15.54
N LYS A 167 -4.81 5.78 16.77
CA LYS A 167 -5.51 7.03 17.11
C LYS A 167 -4.87 8.25 16.45
N GLU A 168 -3.54 8.27 16.28
CA GLU A 168 -2.86 9.34 15.54
C GLU A 168 -3.23 9.39 14.05
N CYS A 169 -3.59 8.24 13.46
CA CYS A 169 -4.12 8.15 12.10
C CYS A 169 -5.61 8.52 12.02
N LEU A 170 -6.41 8.08 13.00
CA LEU A 170 -7.88 8.13 12.99
C LEU A 170 -8.43 9.33 13.76
N LYS A 171 -7.98 10.54 13.43
CA LYS A 171 -8.57 11.78 13.97
C LYS A 171 -9.64 12.34 13.05
N MET A 172 -10.73 12.83 13.65
CA MET A 172 -11.87 13.40 12.92
C MET A 172 -11.47 14.60 12.08
N ASN A 173 -10.65 15.49 12.65
CA ASN A 173 -10.08 16.62 11.95
C ASN A 173 -8.85 16.17 11.14
N PRO A 174 -8.82 16.40 9.81
CA PRO A 174 -7.68 16.03 8.98
C PRO A 174 -6.39 16.75 9.40
N ASP A 175 -6.47 17.97 9.93
CA ASP A 175 -5.30 18.78 10.32
C ASP A 175 -4.60 18.26 11.58
N ASP A 176 -5.32 17.50 12.41
CA ASP A 176 -4.77 16.93 13.64
C ASP A 176 -4.03 15.60 13.39
N ARG A 177 -4.21 15.01 12.19
CA ARG A 177 -3.56 13.74 11.82
C ARG A 177 -2.08 13.96 11.55
N LEU A 178 -1.25 13.08 12.09
CA LEU A 178 0.18 13.11 11.79
C LEU A 178 0.44 12.80 10.31
N THR A 179 1.45 13.46 9.74
CA THR A 179 1.93 13.13 8.38
C THR A 179 2.58 11.75 8.34
N CYS A 180 2.69 11.15 7.15
CA CYS A 180 3.41 9.87 7.02
C CYS A 180 4.85 9.95 7.53
N ALA A 181 5.54 11.08 7.34
CA ALA A 181 6.88 11.30 7.88
C ALA A 181 6.90 11.25 9.42
N GLN A 182 5.93 11.90 10.09
CA GLN A 182 5.83 11.87 11.55
C GLN A 182 5.42 10.48 12.08
N LEU A 183 4.53 9.78 11.38
CA LEU A 183 4.11 8.42 11.73
C LEU A 183 5.26 7.41 11.62
N LEU A 184 6.16 7.58 10.65
CA LEU A 184 7.40 6.80 10.55
C LEU A 184 8.36 7.05 11.74
N GLU A 185 8.19 8.11 12.52
CA GLU A 185 8.97 8.32 13.75
C GLU A 185 8.23 7.87 15.00
N SER A 186 7.04 7.28 14.86
CA SER A 186 6.25 6.78 16.00
C SER A 186 7.02 5.71 16.82
N PRO A 187 6.85 5.68 18.17
CA PRO A 187 7.37 4.60 19.01
C PRO A 187 6.92 3.20 18.60
N TYR A 188 5.78 3.09 17.89
CA TYR A 188 5.30 1.80 17.37
C TYR A 188 6.33 1.09 16.48
N PHE A 189 7.23 1.85 15.84
CA PHE A 189 8.23 1.35 14.93
C PHE A 189 9.67 1.38 15.45
N ASP A 190 9.90 1.65 16.74
CA ASP A 190 11.26 1.65 17.34
C ASP A 190 12.03 0.36 17.02
N SER A 191 11.39 -0.78 17.26
CA SER A 191 11.95 -2.11 16.94
C SER A 191 12.34 -2.28 15.46
N VAL A 192 11.56 -1.72 14.53
CA VAL A 192 11.84 -1.79 13.09
C VAL A 192 13.06 -0.94 12.74
N ARG A 193 13.15 0.28 13.28
CA ARG A 193 14.29 1.19 13.07
C ARG A 193 15.58 0.59 13.62
N GLU A 194 15.55 0.04 14.83
CA GLU A 194 16.70 -0.65 15.42
C GLU A 194 17.19 -1.80 14.56
N ASP A 195 16.28 -2.64 14.05
CA ASP A 195 16.62 -3.76 13.19
C ASP A 195 17.26 -3.31 11.87
N GLN A 196 16.79 -2.20 11.29
CA GLN A 196 17.42 -1.62 10.11
C GLN A 196 18.85 -1.13 10.39
N ILE A 197 19.08 -0.48 11.53
CA ILE A 197 20.41 -0.01 11.95
C ILE A 197 21.35 -1.21 12.14
N LYS A 198 20.91 -2.25 12.84
CA LYS A 198 21.68 -3.49 13.06
C LYS A 198 22.03 -4.18 11.73
N ARG A 199 21.10 -4.22 10.76
CA ARG A 199 21.35 -4.79 9.42
C ARG A 199 22.37 -3.98 8.61
N LYS A 200 22.26 -2.64 8.62
CA LYS A 200 23.24 -1.76 7.95
C LYS A 200 24.65 -1.96 8.52
N ALA A 201 24.79 -1.92 9.85
CA ALA A 201 26.08 -2.12 10.52
C ALA A 201 26.70 -3.49 10.19
N ARG A 202 25.90 -4.57 10.14
CA ARG A 202 26.38 -5.91 9.75
C ARG A 202 26.87 -5.95 8.30
N ASN A 203 26.15 -5.32 7.38
CA ASN A 203 26.53 -5.28 5.96
C ASN A 203 27.80 -4.46 5.73
N GLU A 204 27.94 -3.32 6.42
CA GLU A 204 29.15 -2.51 6.40
C GLU A 204 30.36 -3.27 6.98
N GLY A 205 30.19 -3.96 8.10
CA GLY A 205 31.23 -4.82 8.67
C GLY A 205 31.64 -5.96 7.74
N ARG A 206 30.68 -6.56 7.01
CA ARG A 206 30.95 -7.63 6.03
C ARG A 206 31.68 -7.10 4.80
N ASN A 207 31.34 -5.88 4.34
CA ASN A 207 32.04 -5.21 3.26
C ASN A 207 33.47 -4.82 3.66
N ARG A 208 33.69 -4.29 4.88
CA ARG A 208 35.03 -4.01 5.41
C ARG A 208 35.89 -5.27 5.50
N ARG A 209 35.35 -6.40 6.00
CA ARG A 209 36.07 -7.68 6.03
C ARG A 209 36.39 -8.22 4.64
N ARG A 210 35.49 -8.07 3.66
CA ARG A 210 35.77 -8.43 2.26
C ARG A 210 36.88 -7.57 1.66
N GLN A 211 36.87 -6.27 1.92
CA GLN A 211 37.89 -5.34 1.44
C GLN A 211 39.25 -5.60 2.10
N GLN A 212 39.26 -5.94 3.39
CA GLN A 212 40.48 -6.30 4.11
C GLN A 212 41.06 -7.66 3.68
N ASN A 213 40.21 -8.65 3.37
CA ASN A 213 40.64 -9.92 2.80
C ASN A 213 41.13 -9.80 1.34
N GLN A 214 40.76 -8.75 0.62
CA GLN A 214 41.34 -8.42 -0.71
C GLN A 214 42.69 -7.69 -0.61
N LEU A 215 43.03 -7.16 0.58
CA LEU A 215 44.28 -6.43 0.85
C LEU A 215 45.32 -7.27 1.61
N LEU A 216 45.26 -8.61 1.52
CA LEU A 216 46.30 -9.46 2.09
C LEU A 216 47.68 -9.05 1.53
N PRO A 217 48.74 -8.98 2.37
CA PRO A 217 50.07 -8.62 1.90
C PRO A 217 50.54 -9.63 0.85
N LEU A 218 50.97 -9.14 -0.31
CA LEU A 218 51.72 -9.94 -1.28
C LEU A 218 52.93 -10.54 -0.56
N ILE A 219 52.96 -11.87 -0.43
CA ILE A 219 54.17 -12.59 -0.04
C ILE A 219 55.19 -12.36 -1.16
N PRO A 220 56.38 -11.76 -0.89
CA PRO A 220 57.36 -11.54 -1.93
C PRO A 220 57.97 -12.90 -2.33
N GLY A 221 57.59 -13.39 -3.50
CA GLY A 221 58.23 -14.57 -4.09
C GLY A 221 57.24 -15.61 -4.62
N SER A 222 56.73 -15.38 -5.83
CA SER A 222 56.54 -16.45 -6.82
C SER A 222 56.14 -15.82 -8.15
N HIS A 223 57.06 -15.87 -9.10
CA HIS A 223 56.80 -15.58 -10.50
C HIS A 223 55.85 -16.63 -11.07
N ILE A 224 54.55 -16.34 -11.12
CA ILE A 224 53.64 -16.95 -12.09
C ILE A 224 52.70 -15.86 -12.58
N SER A 225 52.89 -15.46 -13.83
CA SER A 225 52.04 -14.56 -14.60
C SER A 225 50.63 -15.13 -14.76
N PRO A 226 49.54 -14.37 -14.53
CA PRO A 226 48.23 -14.76 -15.00
C PRO A 226 48.01 -14.23 -16.42
N THR A 227 47.68 -15.16 -17.32
CA THR A 227 47.08 -14.92 -18.63
C THR A 227 45.80 -14.07 -18.52
N PRO A 228 45.50 -13.21 -19.50
CA PRO A 228 44.29 -12.39 -19.48
C PRO A 228 43.06 -13.23 -19.84
N ASP A 229 42.30 -13.65 -18.83
CA ASP A 229 41.04 -14.39 -18.99
C ASP A 229 39.89 -13.40 -19.30
N GLY A 230 39.98 -12.76 -20.46
CA GLY A 230 38.95 -11.87 -20.99
C GLY A 230 37.78 -12.67 -21.56
N ARG A 231 36.87 -13.18 -20.71
CA ARG A 231 35.57 -13.72 -21.15
C ARG A 231 34.49 -13.95 -20.07
N LYS A 232 34.55 -13.25 -18.93
CA LYS A 232 33.47 -13.27 -17.92
C LYS A 232 32.84 -11.93 -17.56
N GLN A 233 33.24 -10.84 -18.22
CA GLN A 233 32.67 -9.51 -17.96
C GLN A 233 31.36 -9.23 -18.72
N VAL A 234 31.00 -10.01 -19.75
CA VAL A 234 29.88 -9.67 -20.67
C VAL A 234 28.55 -10.38 -20.32
N LEU A 235 28.53 -11.30 -19.34
CA LEU A 235 27.29 -11.97 -18.91
C LEU A 235 26.72 -11.45 -17.58
N HIS A 236 27.39 -10.50 -16.93
CA HIS A 236 26.87 -9.86 -15.71
C HIS A 236 26.06 -8.58 -16.00
N ASP A 237 26.07 -8.10 -17.25
CA ASP A 237 25.36 -6.87 -17.65
C ASP A 237 23.96 -7.12 -18.25
N LEU A 238 23.47 -8.36 -18.24
CA LEU A 238 22.13 -8.71 -18.72
C LEU A 238 21.15 -9.15 -17.62
N PHE A 239 21.54 -9.13 -16.34
CA PHE A 239 20.68 -9.56 -15.23
C PHE A 239 20.85 -8.74 -13.94
N THR A 240 20.95 -7.42 -14.06
CA THR A 240 20.78 -6.47 -12.95
C THR A 240 19.39 -5.82 -13.03
N PRO A 241 18.47 -6.12 -12.09
CA PRO A 241 17.29 -5.29 -11.90
C PRO A 241 17.75 -3.91 -11.41
N TRP A 242 17.26 -2.87 -12.09
CA TRP A 242 17.50 -1.46 -11.79
C TRP A 242 17.37 -1.12 -10.29
N PHE A 243 18.51 -1.09 -9.60
CA PHE A 243 18.67 -0.51 -8.27
C PHE A 243 20.04 0.17 -8.21
N SER A 244 20.23 1.20 -9.04
CA SER A 244 21.28 2.21 -8.86
C SER A 244 20.98 3.42 -9.75
N LEU A 245 19.97 4.22 -9.38
CA LEU A 245 20.06 5.65 -9.65
C LEU A 245 20.52 6.32 -8.36
N THR A 246 21.85 6.43 -8.24
CA THR A 246 22.50 7.42 -7.40
C THR A 246 22.05 8.78 -7.92
N PHE A 247 21.47 9.60 -7.04
CA PHE A 247 21.10 10.99 -7.32
C PHE A 247 22.35 11.80 -7.73
N HIS A 248 22.54 11.94 -9.04
CA HIS A 248 23.36 13.00 -9.61
C HIS A 248 22.52 13.79 -10.59
N THR A 249 22.11 14.97 -10.12
CA THR A 249 21.92 16.21 -10.90
C THR A 249 21.52 16.02 -12.36
N HIS A 250 20.24 15.75 -12.61
CA HIS A 250 19.42 16.43 -13.63
C HIS A 250 18.02 15.82 -13.60
N VAL A 251 17.04 16.66 -13.33
CA VAL A 251 15.61 16.38 -13.48
C VAL A 251 15.33 16.07 -14.95
N PRO A 252 14.56 15.02 -15.28
CA PRO A 252 13.74 15.05 -16.47
C PRO A 252 12.30 15.25 -16.06
N GLU A 253 11.75 16.32 -16.61
CA GLU A 253 10.36 16.69 -16.64
C GLU A 253 9.47 15.50 -17.01
N ASN A 254 8.45 15.31 -16.18
CA ASN A 254 7.07 14.94 -16.50
C ASN A 254 6.56 13.81 -15.60
N ILE A 255 5.82 14.22 -14.58
CA ILE A 255 4.88 13.37 -13.85
C ILE A 255 3.88 12.71 -14.82
N GLN A 256 3.62 13.32 -15.99
CA GLN A 256 2.90 12.67 -17.09
C GLN A 256 3.55 11.38 -17.55
N ALA A 257 4.89 11.25 -17.55
CA ALA A 257 5.57 10.03 -17.96
C ALA A 257 5.46 8.93 -16.90
N VAL A 258 5.47 9.28 -15.61
CA VAL A 258 5.24 8.33 -14.50
C VAL A 258 3.78 7.88 -14.47
N LEU A 259 2.83 8.80 -14.68
CA LEU A 259 1.41 8.47 -14.80
C LEU A 259 1.11 7.71 -16.09
N LEU A 260 1.74 8.03 -17.23
CA LEU A 260 1.65 7.23 -18.47
C LEU A 260 2.25 5.85 -18.25
N PHE A 261 3.40 5.75 -17.59
CA PHE A 261 4.05 4.49 -17.29
C PHE A 261 3.18 3.62 -16.37
N CYS A 262 2.60 4.19 -15.31
CA CYS A 262 1.66 3.47 -14.46
C CYS A 262 0.37 3.09 -15.22
N ARG A 263 -0.11 3.93 -16.15
CA ARG A 263 -1.31 3.69 -16.96
C ARG A 263 -1.08 2.63 -18.06
N GLU A 264 0.09 2.62 -18.68
CA GLU A 264 0.53 1.60 -19.66
C GLU A 264 0.88 0.28 -18.97
N PHE A 265 1.54 0.31 -17.81
CA PHE A 265 1.82 -0.87 -16.98
C PHE A 265 0.51 -1.51 -16.46
N TYR A 266 -0.49 -0.70 -16.08
CA TYR A 266 -1.82 -1.20 -15.72
C TYR A 266 -2.59 -1.73 -16.93
N ARG A 267 -2.39 -1.16 -18.13
CA ARG A 267 -2.93 -1.70 -19.39
C ARG A 267 -2.33 -3.06 -19.73
N GLU A 268 -1.02 -3.24 -19.59
CA GLU A 268 -0.34 -4.53 -19.81
C GLU A 268 -0.80 -5.59 -18.79
N LEU A 269 -0.90 -5.25 -17.50
CA LEU A 269 -1.42 -6.17 -16.48
C LEU A 269 -2.89 -6.53 -16.71
N LYS A 270 -3.74 -5.58 -17.10
CA LYS A 270 -5.16 -5.82 -17.37
C LYS A 270 -5.36 -6.61 -18.68
N MET A 271 -4.53 -6.39 -19.70
CA MET A 271 -4.53 -7.18 -20.94
C MET A 271 -4.07 -8.61 -20.71
N GLN A 272 -3.02 -8.84 -19.90
CA GLN A 272 -2.59 -10.19 -19.53
C GLN A 272 -3.64 -10.92 -18.68
N THR A 273 -4.35 -10.21 -17.80
CA THR A 273 -5.44 -10.77 -17.00
C THR A 273 -6.68 -11.10 -17.85
N LEU A 274 -7.01 -10.28 -18.86
CA LEU A 274 -8.10 -10.54 -19.82
C LEU A 274 -7.78 -11.66 -20.82
N LEU A 275 -6.50 -11.82 -21.21
CA LEU A 275 -6.02 -12.96 -22.00
C LEU A 275 -6.06 -14.28 -21.22
N LEU A 276 -5.89 -14.23 -19.89
CA LEU A 276 -5.94 -15.41 -19.01
C LEU A 276 -7.36 -15.79 -18.54
N LEU A 277 -8.32 -14.85 -18.54
CA LEU A 277 -9.69 -15.09 -18.08
C LEU A 277 -10.71 -15.36 -19.20
N GLY A 278 -10.30 -15.41 -20.46
CA GLY A 278 -11.16 -15.85 -21.57
C GLY A 278 -12.45 -15.04 -21.67
N ALA A 279 -12.40 -13.86 -22.30
CA ALA A 279 -13.63 -13.18 -22.72
C ALA A 279 -14.47 -14.11 -23.62
N PRO A 280 -15.81 -14.15 -23.47
CA PRO A 280 -16.65 -14.95 -24.34
C PRO A 280 -16.60 -14.37 -25.75
N ALA A 281 -16.07 -15.14 -26.68
CA ALA A 281 -16.18 -14.85 -28.11
C ALA A 281 -17.67 -14.84 -28.47
N ALA A 282 -18.18 -13.68 -28.86
CA ALA A 282 -19.42 -13.59 -29.60
C ALA A 282 -19.26 -14.40 -30.90
N SER A 283 -20.26 -15.25 -31.13
CA SER A 283 -20.36 -16.27 -32.17
C SER A 283 -20.01 -15.78 -33.59
N SER A 284 -19.12 -16.50 -34.28
CA SER A 284 -19.36 -16.91 -35.67
C SER A 284 -18.34 -17.99 -36.12
N GLY A 285 -18.86 -19.19 -36.38
CA GLY A 285 -18.52 -20.05 -37.53
C GLY A 285 -17.11 -20.63 -37.69
N GLN A 286 -17.01 -21.97 -37.51
CA GLN A 286 -16.08 -22.92 -38.16
C GLN A 286 -14.60 -22.84 -37.71
N LYS A 287 -13.82 -23.91 -37.45
CA LYS A 287 -13.82 -25.34 -37.85
C LYS A 287 -12.95 -26.13 -36.83
N GLU A 288 -13.24 -27.43 -36.68
CA GLU A 288 -12.53 -28.39 -35.79
C GLU A 288 -11.09 -28.77 -36.21
N ILE A 289 -10.42 -29.54 -35.31
CA ILE A 289 -9.35 -30.58 -35.48
C ILE A 289 -8.00 -30.25 -34.74
N PRO A 290 -7.26 -31.17 -34.05
CA PRO A 290 -7.58 -31.92 -32.82
C PRO A 290 -6.44 -31.93 -31.74
N HIS A 291 -6.80 -32.35 -30.51
CA HIS A 291 -5.99 -32.90 -29.40
C HIS A 291 -4.46 -32.69 -29.28
N ARG A 292 -4.04 -32.19 -28.09
CA ARG A 292 -3.04 -32.84 -27.21
C ARG A 292 -3.33 -32.57 -25.72
N LYS A 293 -3.01 -33.58 -24.90
CA LYS A 293 -3.33 -33.80 -23.48
C LYS A 293 -2.95 -32.66 -22.53
N GLY A 294 -3.82 -32.36 -21.56
CA GLY A 294 -3.55 -31.54 -20.38
C GLY A 294 -4.65 -31.71 -19.34
N HIS A 295 -4.27 -31.91 -18.08
CA HIS A 295 -5.07 -32.49 -17.00
C HIS A 295 -6.33 -31.69 -16.60
N LEU A 296 -7.43 -32.42 -16.39
CA LEU A 296 -8.63 -31.98 -15.68
C LEU A 296 -8.30 -31.70 -14.21
N ILE A 297 -8.71 -30.54 -13.68
CA ILE A 297 -8.91 -30.37 -12.23
C ILE A 297 -10.33 -29.83 -12.02
N ARG A 298 -11.15 -30.64 -11.33
CA ARG A 298 -12.51 -30.33 -10.88
C ARG A 298 -12.49 -29.36 -9.67
N PRO A 299 -13.58 -28.63 -9.40
CA PRO A 299 -13.64 -27.66 -8.31
C PRO A 299 -13.73 -28.35 -6.94
N VAL A 300 -12.89 -27.93 -6.00
CA VAL A 300 -12.99 -28.32 -4.58
C VAL A 300 -13.95 -27.36 -3.88
N SER A 301 -15.23 -27.63 -4.01
CA SER A 301 -16.26 -27.12 -3.10
C SER A 301 -16.42 -28.10 -1.94
N ALA A 302 -15.54 -28.00 -0.94
CA ALA A 302 -15.77 -28.45 0.43
C ALA A 302 -14.53 -28.10 1.26
N LEU A 303 -14.78 -27.51 2.44
CA LEU A 303 -13.85 -27.20 3.56
C LEU A 303 -13.64 -25.69 3.79
N LYS A 304 -14.37 -25.15 4.78
CA LYS A 304 -13.87 -24.06 5.64
C LYS A 304 -12.74 -24.65 6.50
N PRO A 305 -11.59 -23.97 6.64
CA PRO A 305 -11.36 -23.12 7.81
C PRO A 305 -10.56 -21.82 7.51
N LYS A 306 -10.52 -20.95 8.54
CA LYS A 306 -9.82 -19.65 8.70
C LYS A 306 -8.67 -19.36 7.72
N TYR A 307 -8.80 -18.25 7.00
CA TYR A 307 -7.83 -17.52 6.14
C TYR A 307 -6.69 -18.35 5.54
N GLY A 308 -6.77 -18.60 4.24
CA GLY A 308 -5.72 -19.27 3.46
C GLY A 308 -4.87 -18.24 2.71
N ILE A 309 -3.55 -18.27 2.92
CA ILE A 309 -2.61 -17.59 2.04
C ILE A 309 -2.69 -18.26 0.67
N LYS A 310 -3.13 -17.51 -0.36
CA LYS A 310 -3.19 -18.02 -1.74
C LYS A 310 -2.04 -17.46 -2.56
N TYR A 311 -1.39 -18.34 -3.31
CA TYR A 311 -0.31 -18.01 -4.23
C TYR A 311 -0.87 -17.95 -5.65
N PHE A 312 -0.61 -16.85 -6.36
CA PHE A 312 -0.87 -16.76 -7.80
C PHE A 312 0.34 -16.15 -8.49
N GLY A 313 1.10 -16.98 -9.21
CA GLY A 313 2.37 -16.58 -9.84
C GLY A 313 3.41 -16.11 -8.82
N ASP A 314 3.82 -14.85 -8.92
CA ASP A 314 4.79 -14.20 -8.02
C ASP A 314 4.16 -13.39 -6.87
N PHE A 315 2.83 -13.35 -6.80
CA PHE A 315 2.11 -12.55 -5.82
C PHE A 315 1.42 -13.41 -4.77
N VAL A 316 1.32 -12.85 -3.57
CA VAL A 316 0.65 -13.47 -2.42
C VAL A 316 -0.56 -12.63 -2.06
N TYR A 317 -1.72 -13.30 -1.97
CA TYR A 317 -2.98 -12.68 -1.58
C TYR A 317 -3.37 -13.14 -0.18
N ILE A 318 -3.87 -12.20 0.61
CA ILE A 318 -4.52 -12.48 1.89
C ILE A 318 -6.02 -12.47 1.59
N THR A 319 -6.68 -13.63 1.70
CA THR A 319 -8.14 -13.77 1.56
C THR A 319 -8.76 -14.24 2.84
#